data_AF-A0A933SJ38-F1
#
_entry.id   AF-A0A933SJ38-F1
#
_cell.length_a   1.000
_cell.length_b   1.000
_cell.length_c   1.000
_cell.angle_alpha   90.00
_cell.angle_beta   90.00
_cell.angle_gamma   90.00
#
_symmetry.space_group_name_H-M   'P 1'
#
loop_
_entity.id
_entity.type
_entity.pdbx_description
1 polymer ?
#
loop_
_entity_poly.entity_id
_entity_poly.type
_entity_poly.pdbx_seq_one_letter_code
_entity_poly.pdbx_strand_id
1 'polypeptide(L)'
;MKQKEITTNRLHITKRKLPHWQIGGSWYFITFRTKGLELPPEARSMVTDAILHDHKKRYELALAVVMPDHVHILMRPMADGSGNYFSP
;
A
#
# COMPACT_ATOMS: atom_id res chain seq x y z
N MET A 1 26.10 -11.34 -18.25
CA MET A 1 25.04 -11.16 -17.24
C MET A 1 25.64 -10.40 -16.07
N LYS A 2 25.39 -9.09 -15.96
CA LYS A 2 25.88 -8.29 -14.83
C LYS A 2 24.85 -8.38 -13.69
N GLN A 3 25.26 -9.01 -12.60
CA GLN A 3 24.51 -9.03 -11.36
C GLN A 3 24.45 -7.59 -10.86
N LYS A 4 23.29 -6.93 -11.03
CA LYS A 4 23.06 -5.60 -10.46
C LYS A 4 23.10 -5.76 -8.96
N GLU A 5 24.11 -5.16 -8.32
CA GLU A 5 24.18 -4.94 -6.89
C GLU A 5 22.81 -4.44 -6.40
N ILE A 6 22.12 -5.28 -5.64
CA ILE A 6 20.85 -4.92 -5.04
C ILE A 6 21.22 -4.04 -3.85
N THR A 7 21.31 -2.74 -4.11
CA THR A 7 21.64 -1.74 -3.09
C THR A 7 20.70 -1.93 -1.90
N THR A 8 21.26 -2.26 -0.73
CA THR A 8 20.58 -2.54 0.55
C THR A 8 19.71 -1.37 1.05
N ASN A 9 19.72 -0.22 0.37
CA ASN A 9 19.09 1.03 0.80
C ASN A 9 17.58 1.15 0.51
N ARG A 10 16.87 0.02 0.31
CA ARG A 10 15.40 0.00 0.12
C ARG A 10 14.64 -0.61 1.29
N LEU A 11 15.31 -1.34 2.18
CA LEU A 11 14.68 -2.07 3.29
C LEU A 11 14.71 -1.22 4.56
N HIS A 12 13.54 -0.75 4.98
CA HIS A 12 13.30 -0.08 6.25
C HIS A 12 12.68 -1.07 7.24
N ILE A 13 13.29 -1.24 8.43
CA ILE A 13 12.78 -2.15 9.47
C ILE A 13 12.52 -1.36 10.75
N THR A 14 11.27 -1.37 11.20
CA THR A 14 10.88 -0.81 12.50
C THR A 14 10.87 -1.91 13.55
N LYS A 15 11.51 -1.69 14.71
CA LYS A 15 11.67 -2.69 15.79
C LYS A 15 11.02 -2.25 17.12
N ARG A 16 9.81 -1.65 17.12
CA ARG A 16 9.02 -1.35 18.36
C ARG A 16 7.52 -1.41 18.04
N LYS A 17 6.67 -0.50 18.56
CA LYS A 17 5.21 -0.47 18.33
C LYS A 17 4.89 -0.77 16.86
N LEU A 18 4.28 -1.93 16.62
CA LEU A 18 4.01 -2.50 15.29
C LEU A 18 5.29 -2.67 14.46
N PRO A 19 6.13 -3.67 14.79
CA PRO A 19 7.34 -3.91 14.04
C PRO A 19 6.96 -4.38 12.63
N HIS A 20 7.47 -3.70 11.62
CA HIS A 20 7.15 -3.97 10.22
C HIS A 20 8.35 -3.66 9.34
N TRP A 21 8.40 -4.33 8.20
CA TRP A 21 9.46 -4.20 7.21
C TRP A 21 8.87 -3.59 5.94
N GLN A 22 9.56 -2.63 5.38
CA GLN A 22 9.15 -1.94 4.16
C GLN A 22 10.31 -1.98 3.18
N ILE A 23 10.07 -2.60 2.03
CA ILE A 23 10.95 -2.53 0.88
C ILE A 23 10.38 -1.51 -0.11
N GLY A 24 11.14 -0.43 -0.34
CA GLY A 24 10.80 0.61 -1.29
C GLY A 24 10.61 0.08 -2.72
N GLY A 25 9.52 0.48 -3.36
CA GLY A 25 9.17 0.08 -4.73
C GLY A 25 8.77 -1.39 -4.90
N SER A 26 8.57 -2.14 -3.80
CA SER A 26 8.02 -3.49 -3.83
C SER A 26 6.50 -3.48 -3.98
N TRP A 27 5.91 -4.59 -4.43
CA TRP A 27 4.46 -4.76 -4.39
C TRP A 27 4.01 -5.24 -3.01
N TYR A 28 2.93 -4.64 -2.50
CA TYR A 28 2.30 -4.96 -1.23
C TYR A 28 0.88 -5.40 -1.46
N PHE A 29 0.53 -6.53 -0.85
CA PHE A 29 -0.85 -6.98 -0.72
C PHE A 29 -1.37 -6.55 0.66
N ILE A 30 -2.34 -5.64 0.69
CA ILE A 30 -2.88 -5.05 1.90
C ILE A 30 -4.33 -5.46 2.03
N THR A 31 -4.69 -5.87 3.25
CA THR A 31 -6.06 -6.23 3.59
C THR A 31 -6.45 -5.57 4.90
N PHE A 32 -7.67 -5.06 4.95
CA PHE A 32 -8.28 -4.59 6.19
C PHE A 32 -9.78 -4.85 6.15
N ARG A 33 -10.39 -4.89 7.32
CA ARG A 33 -11.81 -5.20 7.46
C ARG A 33 -12.48 -4.31 8.50
N THR A 34 -13.78 -4.14 8.37
CA THR A 34 -14.60 -3.46 9.37
C THR A 34 -14.74 -4.32 10.63
N LYS A 35 -15.02 -3.67 11.76
CA LYS A 35 -15.25 -4.34 13.04
C LYS A 35 -16.74 -4.73 13.18
N GLY A 36 -17.20 -5.62 12.31
CA GLY A 36 -18.58 -6.15 12.35
C GLY A 36 -19.66 -5.24 11.77
N LEU A 37 -19.25 -4.22 11.00
CA LEU A 37 -20.15 -3.32 10.27
C LEU A 37 -20.13 -3.67 8.78
N GLU A 38 -21.28 -3.78 8.13
CA GLU A 38 -21.33 -3.84 6.67
C GLU A 38 -21.32 -2.44 6.07
N LEU A 39 -20.45 -2.22 5.09
CA LEU A 39 -20.31 -0.98 4.36
C LEU A 39 -21.50 -0.82 3.40
N PRO A 40 -22.33 0.23 3.57
CA PRO A 40 -23.35 0.54 2.59
C PRO A 40 -22.69 0.88 1.23
N PRO A 41 -23.43 0.77 0.11
CA PRO A 41 -22.91 1.08 -1.23
C PRO A 41 -22.15 2.40 -1.31
N GLU A 42 -22.66 3.46 -0.68
CA GLU A 42 -22.07 4.80 -0.68
C GLU A 42 -20.71 4.81 0.03
N ALA A 43 -20.61 4.11 1.17
CA ALA A 43 -19.34 4.01 1.89
C ALA A 43 -18.30 3.22 1.09
N ARG A 44 -18.71 2.18 0.34
CA ARG A 44 -17.81 1.45 -0.54
C ARG A 44 -17.28 2.32 -1.69
N SER A 45 -18.12 3.20 -2.24
CA SER A 45 -17.69 4.21 -3.21
C SER A 45 -16.68 5.17 -2.59
N MET A 46 -16.95 5.70 -1.38
CA MET A 46 -16.01 6.58 -0.68
C MET A 46 -14.65 5.92 -0.42
N VAL A 47 -14.65 4.64 -0.02
CA VAL A 47 -13.40 3.88 0.17
C VAL A 47 -12.66 3.73 -1.17
N THR A 48 -13.38 3.43 -2.25
CA THR A 48 -12.80 3.32 -3.60
C THR A 48 -12.20 4.66 -4.04
N ASP A 49 -12.92 5.76 -3.85
CA ASP A 49 -12.45 7.11 -4.18
C ASP A 49 -11.21 7.49 -3.38
N ALA A 50 -11.17 7.12 -2.09
CA ALA A 50 -9.99 7.34 -1.25
C ALA A 50 -8.77 6.54 -1.74
N ILE A 51 -8.96 5.29 -2.17
CA ILE A 51 -7.90 4.47 -2.75
C ILE A 51 -7.42 5.07 -4.09
N LEU A 52 -8.34 5.55 -4.92
CA LEU A 52 -7.99 6.16 -6.22
C LEU A 52 -7.34 7.53 -6.08
N HIS A 53 -7.67 8.29 -5.02
CA HIS A 53 -7.15 9.64 -4.81
C HIS A 53 -5.62 9.71 -4.78
N ASP A 54 -4.97 8.71 -4.16
CA ASP A 54 -3.51 8.66 -3.97
C ASP A 54 -2.79 7.85 -5.08
N HIS A 55 -3.55 7.25 -6.01
CA HIS A 55 -2.99 6.53 -7.15
C HIS A 55 -2.13 7.45 -8.02
N LYS A 56 -0.93 6.98 -8.37
CA LYS A 56 0.13 7.71 -9.10
C LYS A 56 0.68 8.95 -8.39
N LYS A 57 0.21 9.27 -7.18
CA LYS A 57 0.79 10.32 -6.33
C LYS A 57 1.73 9.72 -5.29
N ARG A 58 1.24 8.73 -4.54
CA ARG A 58 1.98 8.09 -3.43
C ARG A 58 2.28 6.63 -3.70
N TYR A 59 1.41 5.96 -4.45
CA TYR A 59 1.59 4.58 -4.86
C TYR A 59 0.99 4.33 -6.24
N GLU A 60 1.50 3.33 -6.93
CA GLU A 60 0.87 2.74 -8.09
C GLU A 60 -0.06 1.61 -7.63
N LEU A 61 -1.30 1.65 -8.11
CA LEU A 61 -2.34 0.69 -7.78
C LEU A 61 -2.44 -0.31 -8.93
N ALA A 62 -2.33 -1.61 -8.63
CA ALA A 62 -2.59 -2.67 -9.60
C ALA A 62 -4.04 -3.15 -9.52
N LEU A 63 -4.56 -3.36 -8.31
CA LEU A 63 -5.95 -3.74 -8.08
C LEU A 63 -6.43 -3.25 -6.71
N ALA A 64 -7.73 -2.97 -6.62
CA ALA A 64 -8.45 -2.79 -5.37
C ALA A 64 -9.83 -3.42 -5.48
N VAL A 65 -10.25 -4.13 -4.43
CA VAL A 65 -11.59 -4.71 -4.31
C VAL A 65 -12.15 -4.31 -2.96
N VAL A 66 -13.32 -3.66 -2.98
CA VAL A 66 -14.05 -3.22 -1.78
C VAL A 66 -15.29 -4.09 -1.61
N MET A 67 -15.23 -5.02 -0.67
CA MET A 67 -16.33 -5.89 -0.27
C MET A 67 -17.17 -5.22 0.83
N PRO A 68 -18.36 -5.75 1.18
CA PRO A 68 -19.17 -5.19 2.25
C PRO A 68 -18.46 -5.10 3.60
N ASP A 69 -17.59 -6.03 3.96
CA ASP A 69 -16.93 -6.03 5.27
C ASP A 69 -15.40 -5.94 5.22
N HIS A 70 -14.78 -6.04 4.04
CA HIS A 70 -13.32 -6.03 3.90
C HIS A 70 -12.83 -5.49 2.55
N VAL A 71 -11.54 -5.16 2.50
CA VAL A 71 -10.89 -4.57 1.33
C VAL A 71 -9.60 -5.32 1.03
N HIS A 72 -9.34 -5.57 -0.24
CA HIS A 72 -8.08 -6.10 -0.76
C HIS A 72 -7.44 -5.10 -1.70
N ILE A 73 -6.14 -4.83 -1.53
CA ILE A 73 -5.37 -3.87 -2.34
C ILE A 73 -4.05 -4.50 -2.74
N LEU A 74 -3.67 -4.39 -4.02
CA LEU A 74 -2.31 -4.62 -4.50
C LEU A 74 -1.74 -3.29 -4.98
N MET A 75 -0.73 -2.78 -4.29
CA MET A 75 -0.10 -1.50 -4.64
C MET A 75 1.42 -1.51 -4.45
N ARG A 76 2.08 -0.58 -5.12
CA ARG A 76 3.53 -0.35 -5.08
C ARG A 76 3.81 1.10 -4.67
N PRO A 77 4.50 1.38 -3.56
CA PRO A 77 4.80 2.74 -3.15
C PRO A 77 5.77 3.40 -4.13
N MET A 78 5.52 4.67 -4.41
CA MET A 78 6.35 5.53 -5.25
C MET A 78 7.45 6.18 -4.43
N ALA A 79 8.52 6.62 -5.11
CA ALA A 79 9.55 7.43 -4.47
C ALA A 79 9.03 8.86 -4.27
N ASP A 80 9.36 9.49 -3.14
CA ASP A 80 8.89 10.82 -2.74
C ASP A 80 9.76 11.98 -3.27
N GLY A 81 10.73 11.69 -4.15
CA GLY A 81 11.69 12.65 -4.69
C GLY A 81 12.91 12.92 -3.79
N SER A 82 12.87 12.54 -2.51
CA SER A 82 14.00 12.65 -1.57
C SER A 82 14.88 11.39 -1.54
N GLY A 83 14.53 10.38 -2.35
CA GLY A 83 15.16 9.06 -2.33
C GLY A 83 14.51 8.07 -1.37
N ASN A 84 13.49 8.51 -0.61
CA ASN A 84 12.65 7.64 0.21
C ASN A 84 11.42 7.18 -0.56
N TYR A 85 10.69 6.22 0.02
CA TYR A 85 9.43 5.71 -0.51
C TYR A 85 8.31 6.03 0.46
N PHE A 86 7.11 6.29 -0.06
CA PHE A 86 5.93 6.38 0.78
C PHE A 86 5.71 5.05 1.51
N SER A 87 5.25 5.14 2.77
CA SER A 87 4.75 3.95 3.46
C SER A 87 3.56 3.38 2.69
N PRO A 88 3.53 2.07 2.43
CA PRO A 88 2.30 1.37 2.09
C PRO A 88 1.27 1.49 3.22
#